data_AF-F7XUR2-F1
#
_entry.id   AF-F7XUR2-F1
#
_cell.length_a   1.000
_cell.length_b   1.000
_cell.length_c   1.000
_cell.angle_alpha   90.00
_cell.angle_beta   90.00
_cell.angle_gamma   90.00
#
_symmetry.space_group_name_H-M   'P 1'
#
loop_
_entity.id
_entity.type
_entity.pdbx_description
1 polymer ?
#
loop_
_entity_poly.entity_id
_entity_poly.type
_entity_poly.pdbx_seq_one_letter_code
_entity_poly.pdbx_strand_id
1 'polypeptide(L)'
;MDEIEKKISGLRQRLFVRRKTKKSFSGYNLILELAAGMAVGAFIGYHADKYANTTPIFLFLGSIFGIAAGSYNAYNAFKGR
;
A
#
# COMPACT_ATOMS: atom_id res chain seq x y z
N MET A 1 2.58 -2.79 -48.19
CA MET A 1 3.37 -2.06 -47.17
C MET A 1 2.57 -1.84 -45.89
N ASP A 2 1.25 -1.67 -46.00
CA ASP A 2 0.32 -1.40 -44.88
C ASP A 2 0.23 -2.52 -43.83
N GLU A 3 0.40 -3.78 -44.23
CA GLU A 3 0.30 -4.92 -43.31
C GLU A 3 1.47 -4.95 -42.31
N ILE A 4 2.65 -4.50 -42.73
CA ILE A 4 3.85 -4.43 -41.89
C ILE A 4 3.69 -3.31 -40.85
N GLU A 5 3.17 -2.14 -41.25
CA GLU A 5 2.85 -1.05 -40.32
C GLU A 5 1.78 -1.45 -39.29
N LYS A 6 0.78 -2.23 -39.71
CA LYS A 6 -0.28 -2.73 -38.82
C LYS A 6 0.27 -3.72 -37.78
N LYS A 7 1.26 -4.54 -38.15
CA LYS A 7 1.96 -5.43 -37.20
C LYS A 7 2.89 -4.67 -36.26
N ILE A 8 3.60 -3.65 -36.76
CA ILE A 8 4.50 -2.81 -35.95
C ILE A 8 3.72 -2.01 -34.90
N SER A 9 2.58 -1.42 -35.28
CA SER A 9 1.72 -0.65 -34.36
C SER A 9 1.12 -1.52 -33.26
N GLY A 10 0.62 -2.72 -33.59
CA GLY A 10 0.12 -3.68 -32.61
C GLY A 10 1.19 -4.16 -31.62
N LEU A 11 2.44 -4.32 -32.07
CA LEU A 11 3.57 -4.67 -31.19
C LEU A 11 3.99 -3.50 -30.29
N ARG A 12 4.08 -2.27 -30.82
CA ARG A 12 4.37 -1.06 -30.03
C ARG A 12 3.33 -0.83 -28.94
N GLN A 13 2.05 -0.99 -29.26
CA GLN A 13 0.96 -0.85 -28.29
C GLN A 13 1.06 -1.90 -27.18
N ARG A 14 1.37 -3.16 -27.53
CA ARG A 14 1.63 -4.23 -26.54
C ARG A 14 2.86 -3.95 -25.67
N LEU A 15 3.91 -3.34 -26.20
CA LEU A 15 5.08 -2.94 -25.42
C LEU A 15 4.78 -1.76 -24.48
N PHE A 16 3.93 -0.82 -24.89
CA PHE A 16 3.52 0.32 -24.06
C PHE A 16 2.57 -0.09 -22.93
N VAL A 17 1.67 -1.05 -23.17
CA VAL A 17 0.71 -1.55 -22.16
C VAL A 17 1.38 -2.51 -21.16
N ARG A 18 2.49 -3.16 -21.51
CA ARG A 18 3.12 -4.21 -20.70
C ARG A 18 4.36 -3.79 -19.92
N ARG A 19 4.65 -2.49 -19.77
CA ARG A 19 5.53 -2.05 -18.67
C ARG A 19 4.74 -2.08 -17.36
N LYS A 20 4.45 -3.29 -16.86
CA LYS A 20 4.27 -3.49 -15.42
C LYS A 20 5.62 -3.12 -14.81
N THR A 21 5.73 -1.91 -14.29
CA THR A 21 6.88 -1.53 -13.48
C THR A 21 6.94 -2.57 -12.37
N LYS A 22 8.00 -3.38 -12.33
CA LYS A 22 8.23 -4.22 -11.16
C LYS A 22 8.33 -3.24 -10.00
N LYS A 23 7.35 -3.25 -9.10
CA LYS A 23 7.36 -2.42 -7.89
C LYS A 23 8.57 -2.90 -7.09
N SER A 24 9.68 -2.18 -7.22
CA SER A 24 10.90 -2.51 -6.49
C SER A 24 10.59 -2.29 -5.01
N PHE A 25 10.62 -3.36 -4.23
CA PHE A 25 10.43 -3.27 -2.79
C PHE A 25 11.67 -2.59 -2.20
N SER A 26 11.53 -1.31 -1.83
CA SER A 26 12.55 -0.51 -1.16
C SER A 26 12.21 -0.40 0.31
N GLY A 27 13.21 -0.36 1.19
CA GLY A 27 13.01 -0.14 2.64
C GLY A 27 12.20 1.12 2.96
N TYR A 28 12.24 2.13 2.09
CA TYR A 28 11.40 3.33 2.20
C TYR A 28 9.90 3.02 2.10
N ASN A 29 9.49 2.09 1.24
CA ASN A 29 8.08 1.69 1.12
C ASN A 29 7.59 0.96 2.37
N LEU A 30 8.46 0.15 2.98
CA LEU A 30 8.14 -0.53 4.24
C LEU A 30 7.97 0.48 5.38
N ILE A 31 8.85 1.49 5.46
CA ILE A 31 8.68 2.60 6.42
C ILE A 31 7.36 3.34 6.17
N LEU A 32 7.02 3.63 4.91
CA LEU A 32 5.75 4.29 4.57
C LEU A 32 4.53 3.45 4.96
N GLU A 33 4.53 2.16 4.69
CA GLU A 33 3.39 1.29 5.00
C GLU A 33 3.19 1.12 6.50
N LEU A 34 4.29 1.04 7.27
CA LEU A 34 4.24 1.04 8.73
C LEU A 34 3.77 2.40 9.28
N ALA A 35 4.32 3.50 8.77
CA ALA A 35 3.93 4.85 9.19
C ALA A 35 2.46 5.13 8.86
N ALA A 36 1.98 4.72 7.67
CA ALA A 36 0.59 4.85 7.28
C ALA A 36 -0.32 3.99 8.18
N GLY A 37 0.05 2.73 8.43
CA GLY A 37 -0.69 1.85 9.33
C GLY A 37 -0.81 2.41 10.75
N MET A 38 0.32 2.86 11.31
CA MET A 38 0.36 3.48 12.64
C MET A 38 -0.46 4.78 12.68
N ALA A 39 -0.32 5.66 11.68
CA ALA A 39 -1.07 6.92 11.62
C ALA A 39 -2.59 6.68 11.56
N VAL A 40 -3.04 5.73 10.73
CA VAL A 40 -4.46 5.38 10.63
C VAL A 40 -4.97 4.76 11.94
N GLY A 41 -4.21 3.83 12.52
CA GLY A 41 -4.56 3.18 13.79
C GLY A 41 -4.67 4.18 14.95
N ALA A 42 -3.70 5.09 15.07
CA ALA A 42 -3.71 6.15 16.06
C ALA A 42 -4.84 7.16 15.81
N PHE A 43 -5.10 7.53 14.56
CA PHE A 43 -6.18 8.46 14.20
C PHE A 43 -7.56 7.91 14.58
N ILE A 44 -7.83 6.65 14.22
CA ILE A 44 -9.07 5.96 14.55
C ILE A 44 -9.19 5.78 16.06
N GLY A 45 -8.12 5.32 16.72
CA GLY A 45 -8.10 5.10 18.16
C GLY A 45 -8.33 6.38 18.96
N TYR A 46 -7.71 7.49 18.54
CA TYR A 46 -7.94 8.82 19.15
C TYR A 46 -9.39 9.28 19.02
N HIS A 47 -9.99 9.15 17.83
CA HIS A 47 -11.39 9.52 17.63
C HIS A 47 -12.31 8.61 18.45
N ALA A 48 -12.05 7.30 18.46
CA ALA A 48 -12.82 6.35 19.26
C ALA A 48 -12.78 6.70 20.75
N ASP A 49 -11.60 6.99 21.30
CA ASP A 49 -11.46 7.41 22.70
C ASP A 49 -12.23 8.72 22.98
N LYS A 50 -12.18 9.69 22.05
CA LYS A 50 -12.91 10.95 22.19
C LYS A 50 -14.43 10.78 22.15
N TYR A 51 -14.95 9.88 21.29
CA TYR A 51 -16.38 9.60 21.24
C TYR A 51 -16.87 8.79 22.43
N ALA A 52 -16.06 7.85 22.92
CA ALA A 52 -16.40 6.99 24.05
C ALA A 52 -16.10 7.65 25.41
N ASN A 53 -15.47 8.83 25.44
CA ASN A 53 -14.93 9.46 26.65
C ASN A 53 -14.07 8.49 27.49
N THR A 54 -13.34 7.59 26.84
CA THR A 54 -12.47 6.63 27.50
C THR A 54 -11.09 7.23 27.73
N THR A 55 -10.35 6.66 28.68
CA THR A 55 -8.88 6.81 28.74
C THR A 55 -8.26 6.32 27.42
N PRO A 56 -7.00 6.65 27.07
CA PRO A 56 -6.42 6.43 25.73
C PRO A 56 -6.14 4.95 25.39
N ILE A 57 -7.14 4.09 25.58
CA ILE A 57 -7.13 2.63 25.45
C ILE A 57 -7.34 2.26 24.00
N PHE A 58 -8.29 2.88 23.29
CA PHE A 58 -8.49 2.62 21.87
C PHE A 58 -7.34 3.20 21.04
N LEU A 59 -6.70 4.28 21.48
CA LEU A 59 -5.48 4.79 20.88
C LEU A 59 -4.33 3.79 21.03
N PHE A 60 -4.16 3.19 22.20
CA PHE A 60 -3.12 2.18 22.42
C PHE A 60 -3.38 0.91 21.59
N LEU A 61 -4.59 0.36 21.67
CA LEU A 61 -5.02 -0.80 20.88
C LEU A 61 -4.93 -0.50 19.38
N GLY A 62 -5.46 0.64 18.95
CA GLY A 62 -5.46 1.10 17.56
C GLY A 62 -4.05 1.28 17.02
N SER A 63 -3.10 1.74 17.83
CA SER A 63 -1.70 1.84 17.44
C SER A 63 -1.07 0.46 17.22
N ILE A 64 -1.33 -0.50 18.11
CA ILE A 64 -0.87 -1.89 17.95
C ILE A 64 -1.47 -2.51 16.68
N PHE A 65 -2.78 -2.35 16.46
CA PHE A 65 -3.43 -2.83 15.24
C PHE A 65 -2.92 -2.12 13.99
N GLY A 66 -2.60 -0.83 14.07
CA GLY A 66 -2.00 -0.06 12.98
C GLY A 66 -0.64 -0.59 12.56
N ILE A 67 0.22 -0.91 13.54
CA ILE A 67 1.52 -1.55 13.29
C ILE A 67 1.33 -2.94 12.68
N ALA A 68 0.40 -3.73 13.22
CA ALA A 68 0.11 -5.08 12.71
C ALA A 68 -0.41 -5.04 11.27
N ALA A 69 -1.33 -4.12 10.95
CA ALA A 69 -1.89 -3.93 9.62
C ALA A 69 -0.82 -3.41 8.64
N GLY A 70 0.01 -2.44 9.04
CA GLY A 70 1.12 -1.94 8.24
C GLY A 70 2.14 -3.05 7.94
N SER A 71 2.47 -3.87 8.94
CA SER A 71 3.38 -5.01 8.79
C SER A 71 2.80 -6.09 7.87
N TYR A 72 1.50 -6.37 7.98
CA TYR A 72 0.79 -7.31 7.12
C TYR A 72 0.76 -6.83 5.66
N ASN A 73 0.52 -5.53 5.44
CA ASN A 73 0.59 -4.93 4.11
C ASN A 73 1.99 -5.02 3.52
N ALA A 74 3.03 -4.72 4.32
CA ALA A 74 4.43 -4.83 3.90
C ALA A 74 4.81 -6.27 3.55
N TYR A 75 4.35 -7.23 4.36
CA TYR A 75 4.56 -8.65 4.08
C TYR A 75 3.87 -9.09 2.78
N ASN A 76 2.63 -8.67 2.52
CA ASN A 76 1.92 -8.98 1.29
C ASN A 76 2.55 -8.30 0.06
N ALA A 77 3.08 -7.09 0.24
CA ALA A 77 3.82 -6.39 -0.80
C ALA A 77 5.15 -7.09 -1.13
N PHE A 78 5.81 -7.68 -0.13
CA PHE A 78 7.04 -8.47 -0.30
C PHE A 78 6.78 -9.85 -0.89
N LYS A 79 5.75 -10.57 -0.41
CA LYS A 79 5.38 -11.91 -0.87
C LYS A 79 4.95 -11.93 -2.35
N GLY A 80 4.64 -10.76 -2.90
CA GLY A 80 4.09 -10.61 -4.24
C GLY A 80 2.62 -11.00 -4.18
N ARG A 81 1.75 -10.09 -4.62
CA ARG A 81 0.32 -10.37 -4.82
C ARG A 81 0.08 -11.71 -5.51
#